data_AF-A0A241VL55-F1
#
_entry.id   AF-A0A241VL55-F1
#
_cell.length_a   1.000
_cell.length_b   1.000
_cell.length_c   1.000
_cell.angle_alpha   90.00
_cell.angle_beta   90.00
_cell.angle_gamma   90.00
#
_symmetry.space_group_name_H-M   'P 1'
#
loop_
_entity.id
_entity.type
_entity.pdbx_description
1 polymer ?
#
loop_
_entity_poly.entity_id
_entity_poly.type
_entity_poly.pdbx_seq_one_letter_code
_entity_poly.pdbx_strand_id
1 'polypeptide(L)'
;MKKIFKGLVWLLLIACFGFVLLICFYIYMIYGIHASDEGSGGLACEYDRDYRVTKAELYLIQDGKRVITPADPKLCQRSLADFPKY
;
A
#
# COMPACT_ATOMS: atom_id res chain seq x y z
N MET A 1 9.84 48.70 -0.32
CA MET A 1 9.95 47.51 -1.21
C MET A 1 10.62 46.30 -0.56
N LYS A 2 11.82 46.38 0.03
CA LYS A 2 12.54 45.21 0.61
C LYS A 2 11.74 44.39 1.66
N LYS A 3 10.93 45.02 2.52
CA LYS A 3 10.09 44.34 3.52
C LYS A 3 8.94 43.53 2.89
N ILE A 4 8.31 44.06 1.85
CA ILE A 4 7.22 43.39 1.11
C ILE A 4 7.77 42.14 0.41
N PHE A 5 8.94 42.26 -0.22
CA PHE A 5 9.61 41.14 -0.87
C PHE A 5 9.99 40.03 0.13
N LYS A 6 10.46 40.42 1.33
CA LYS A 6 10.76 39.46 2.42
C LYS A 6 9.51 38.70 2.87
N GLY A 7 8.38 39.38 3.01
CA GLY A 7 7.10 38.74 3.36
C GLY A 7 6.60 37.77 2.29
N LEU A 8 6.76 38.14 1.02
CA LEU A 8 6.34 37.32 -0.12
C LEU A 8 7.18 36.04 -0.24
N VAL A 9 8.49 36.13 -0.01
CA VAL A 9 9.39 34.96 0.06
C VAL A 9 9.02 34.02 1.20
N TRP A 10 8.67 34.56 2.38
CA TRP A 10 8.21 33.75 3.51
C TRP A 10 6.90 33.03 3.23
N LEU A 11 5.93 33.70 2.61
CA LEU A 11 4.68 33.07 2.18
C LEU A 11 4.92 31.92 1.19
N LEU A 12 5.83 32.12 0.24
CA LEU A 12 6.16 31.12 -0.77
C LEU A 12 6.87 29.91 -0.15
N LEU A 13 7.75 30.13 0.84
CA LEU A 13 8.37 29.06 1.62
C LEU A 13 7.35 28.25 2.42
N ILE A 14 6.41 28.92 3.09
CA ILE A 14 5.34 28.24 3.85
C ILE A 14 4.46 27.41 2.92
N ALA A 15 4.07 27.97 1.77
CA ALA A 15 3.27 27.25 0.78
C ALA A 15 4.03 26.03 0.22
N CYS A 16 5.32 26.18 -0.09
CA CYS A 16 6.16 25.09 -0.57
C CYS A 16 6.32 24.00 0.49
N PHE A 17 6.55 24.37 1.75
CA PHE A 17 6.63 23.43 2.86
C PHE A 17 5.32 22.66 3.06
N GLY A 18 4.18 23.35 3.01
CA GLY A 18 2.85 22.73 3.06
C GLY A 18 2.63 21.75 1.91
N PHE A 19 3.07 22.10 0.70
CA PHE A 19 2.97 21.23 -0.46
C PHE A 19 3.81 19.95 -0.31
N VAL A 20 5.04 20.07 0.20
CA VAL A 20 5.90 18.90 0.49
C VAL A 20 5.26 18.00 1.53
N LEU A 21 4.71 18.56 2.61
CA LEU A 21 4.01 17.78 3.63
C LEU A 21 2.79 17.04 3.05
N LEU A 22 2.05 17.67 2.15
CA LEU A 22 0.90 17.06 1.50
C LEU A 22 1.32 15.87 0.62
N ILE A 23 2.41 16.00 -0.14
CA ILE A 23 2.97 14.89 -0.91
C ILE A 23 3.42 13.75 0.02
N CYS A 24 4.15 14.05 1.10
CA CYS A 24 4.58 13.04 2.05
C CYS A 24 3.40 12.31 2.68
N PHE A 25 2.34 13.04 3.06
CA PHE A 25 1.11 12.46 3.59
C PHE A 25 0.42 11.56 2.55
N TYR A 26 0.34 11.99 1.29
CA TYR A 26 -0.28 11.20 0.23
C TYR A 26 0.49 9.90 -0.05
N ILE A 27 1.83 9.95 -0.10
CA ILE A 27 2.68 8.77 -0.25
C ILE A 27 2.48 7.83 0.95
N TYR A 28 2.45 8.38 2.17
CA TYR A 28 2.18 7.61 3.39
C TYR A 28 0.81 6.92 3.34
N MET A 29 -0.23 7.59 2.83
CA MET A 29 -1.57 6.99 2.71
C MET A 29 -1.62 5.82 1.71
N ILE A 30 -0.85 5.85 0.63
CA ILE A 30 -0.85 4.78 -0.39
C ILE A 30 0.04 3.60 0.02
N TYR A 31 1.24 3.88 0.52
CA TYR A 31 2.28 2.86 0.72
C TYR A 31 2.58 2.59 2.20
N GLY A 32 2.14 3.45 3.09
CA GLY A 32 2.33 3.29 4.53
C GLY A 32 1.43 2.20 5.08
N ILE A 33 1.98 1.46 6.03
CA ILE A 33 1.22 0.55 6.88
C ILE A 33 0.62 1.41 7.99
N HIS A 34 -0.70 1.54 8.03
CA HIS A 34 -1.38 2.30 9.06
C HIS A 34 -1.62 1.41 10.27
N ALA A 35 -1.62 1.97 11.47
CA ALA A 35 -2.06 1.24 12.67
C ALA A 35 -3.51 0.75 12.53
N SER A 36 -4.35 1.44 11.74
CA SER A 36 -5.70 0.96 11.41
C SER A 36 -5.70 -0.29 10.51
N ASP A 37 -4.57 -0.59 9.84
CA ASP A 37 -4.42 -1.80 9.06
C ASP A 37 -4.04 -3.00 9.95
N GLU A 38 -3.88 -2.83 11.26
CA GLU A 38 -3.65 -3.94 12.19
C GLU A 38 -4.79 -4.96 12.12
N GLY A 39 -4.43 -6.23 11.93
CA GLY A 39 -5.38 -7.31 11.69
C GLY A 39 -5.95 -7.35 10.26
N SER A 40 -5.68 -6.33 9.43
CA SER A 40 -5.93 -6.38 7.99
C SER A 40 -4.95 -7.35 7.35
N GLY A 41 -5.48 -8.21 6.51
CA GLY A 41 -4.70 -9.23 5.84
C GLY A 41 -5.33 -9.65 4.53
N GLY A 42 -4.54 -10.35 3.74
CA GLY A 42 -4.97 -10.86 2.45
C GLY A 42 -4.33 -12.20 2.15
N LEU A 43 -5.02 -12.96 1.32
CA LEU A 43 -4.50 -14.19 0.74
C LEU A 43 -3.87 -13.86 -0.60
N ALA A 44 -2.56 -14.03 -0.70
CA ALA A 44 -1.82 -13.96 -1.94
C ALA A 44 -1.68 -15.38 -2.51
N CYS A 45 -2.19 -15.57 -3.72
CA CYS A 45 -2.16 -16.85 -4.43
C CYS A 45 -1.32 -16.70 -5.70
N GLU A 46 -0.35 -17.58 -5.88
CA GLU A 46 0.45 -17.69 -7.09
C GLU A 46 -0.03 -18.92 -7.87
N TYR A 47 -0.26 -18.73 -9.18
CA TYR A 47 -0.76 -19.76 -10.08
C TYR A 47 0.24 -19.97 -11.23
N ASP A 48 0.44 -21.23 -11.62
CA ASP A 48 1.21 -21.57 -12.82
C ASP A 48 0.41 -21.30 -14.11
N ARG A 49 1.03 -21.48 -15.28
CA ARG A 49 0.40 -21.41 -16.60
C ARG A 49 -0.81 -22.34 -16.76
N ASP A 50 -0.84 -23.44 -16.01
CA ASP A 50 -1.97 -24.38 -15.97
C ASP A 50 -3.03 -24.02 -14.92
N TYR A 51 -2.99 -22.80 -14.37
CA TYR A 51 -3.90 -22.29 -13.34
C TYR A 51 -3.92 -23.11 -12.05
N ARG A 52 -2.84 -23.86 -11.78
CA ARG A 52 -2.64 -24.60 -10.54
C ARG A 52 -1.95 -23.71 -9.51
N VAL A 53 -2.43 -23.73 -8.27
CA VAL A 53 -1.83 -23.00 -7.16
C VAL A 53 -0.42 -23.56 -6.90
N THR A 54 0.59 -22.73 -7.08
CA THR A 54 2.00 -23.06 -6.79
C THR A 54 2.43 -22.53 -5.43
N LYS A 55 1.81 -21.43 -4.99
CA LYS A 55 2.10 -20.79 -3.70
C LYS A 55 0.85 -20.15 -3.13
N ALA A 56 0.65 -20.29 -1.83
CA ALA A 56 -0.38 -19.59 -1.08
C ALA A 56 0.25 -18.98 0.17
N GLU A 57 0.16 -17.66 0.28
CA GLU A 57 0.70 -16.91 1.41
C GLU A 57 -0.39 -16.03 1.99
N LEU A 58 -0.58 -16.11 3.30
CA LEU A 58 -1.38 -15.14 4.03
C LEU A 58 -0.43 -14.03 4.47
N TYR A 59 -0.74 -12.78 4.15
CA TYR A 59 -0.10 -11.67 4.84
C TYR A 59 -1.08 -11.08 5.85
N LEU A 60 -0.59 -10.84 7.05
CA LEU A 60 -1.31 -10.15 8.11
C LEU A 60 -0.45 -8.99 8.60
N ILE A 61 -1.06 -7.85 8.87
CA ILE A 61 -0.37 -6.74 9.51
C ILE A 61 -0.47 -6.92 11.02
N GLN A 62 0.66 -7.18 11.67
CA GLN A 62 0.81 -7.34 13.12
C GLN A 62 1.94 -6.44 13.61
N ASP A 63 1.70 -5.70 14.69
CA ASP A 63 2.65 -4.75 15.29
C ASP A 63 3.26 -3.78 14.26
N GLY A 64 2.42 -3.25 13.35
CA GLY A 64 2.86 -2.36 12.27
C GLY A 64 3.80 -2.98 11.24
N LYS A 65 3.95 -4.32 11.21
CA LYS A 65 4.77 -5.05 10.25
C LYS A 65 3.92 -6.03 9.43
N ARG A 66 4.29 -6.19 8.16
CA ARG A 66 3.70 -7.22 7.28
C ARG A 66 4.32 -8.56 7.61
N VAL A 67 3.56 -9.44 8.27
CA VAL A 67 3.96 -10.81 8.56
C VAL A 67 3.39 -11.71 7.48
N ILE A 68 4.25 -12.47 6.81
CA ILE A 68 3.87 -13.42 5.75
C ILE A 68 3.95 -14.82 6.33
N THR A 69 2.85 -15.55 6.28
CA THR A 69 2.78 -16.94 6.71
C THR A 69 2.34 -17.84 5.55
N PRO A 70 2.89 -19.07 5.44
CA PRO A 70 2.41 -20.04 4.47
C PRO A 70 0.96 -20.40 4.78
N ALA A 71 0.11 -20.40 3.76
CA ALA A 71 -1.31 -20.74 3.87
C ALA A 71 -1.61 -22.08 3.16
N ASP A 72 -2.72 -22.72 3.52
CA ASP A 72 -3.18 -23.93 2.83
C ASP A 72 -3.51 -23.60 1.36
N PRO A 73 -2.90 -24.28 0.37
CA PRO A 73 -3.19 -24.07 -1.05
C PRO A 73 -4.67 -24.20 -1.42
N LYS A 74 -5.45 -24.95 -0.63
CA LYS A 74 -6.90 -25.10 -0.82
C LYS A 74 -7.67 -23.79 -0.64
N LEU A 75 -7.17 -22.86 0.16
CA LEU A 75 -7.78 -21.53 0.32
C LEU A 75 -7.73 -20.72 -0.99
N CYS A 76 -6.75 -21.01 -1.85
CA CYS A 76 -6.55 -20.39 -3.17
C CYS A 76 -7.21 -21.17 -4.31
N GLN A 77 -7.88 -22.28 -4.03
CA GLN A 77 -8.45 -23.15 -5.07
C GLN A 77 -9.69 -22.50 -5.66
N ARG A 78 -9.53 -21.86 -6.82
CA ARG A 78 -10.62 -21.24 -7.60
C ARG A 78 -10.98 -22.08 -8.82
N SER A 79 -12.22 -21.94 -9.29
CA SER A 79 -12.65 -22.58 -10.53
C SER A 79 -11.97 -21.92 -11.71
N LEU A 80 -11.60 -22.68 -12.75
CA LEU A 80 -11.05 -22.13 -14.01
C LEU A 80 -11.99 -21.08 -14.65
N ALA A 81 -13.28 -21.14 -14.33
CA ALA A 81 -14.27 -20.16 -14.77
C ALA A 81 -14.12 -18.77 -14.12
N ASP A 82 -13.41 -18.67 -13.00
CA ASP A 82 -13.20 -17.41 -12.26
C ASP A 82 -12.02 -16.59 -12.80
N PHE A 83 -11.26 -17.14 -13.75
CA PHE A 83 -10.14 -16.43 -14.37
C PHE A 83 -10.63 -15.64 -15.59
N PRO A 84 -10.25 -14.35 -15.71
CA PRO A 84 -10.61 -13.55 -16.87
C PRO A 84 -10.06 -14.24 -18.12
N LYS A 85 -10.95 -14.53 -19.07
CA LYS A 85 -10.57 -15.06 -20.38
C LYS A 85 -10.01 -13.90 -21.19
N TYR A 86 -8.72 -13.96 -21.49
CA TYR A 86 -8.03 -13.04 -22.39
C TYR A 86 -8.39 -13.33 -23.85
#